data_AF-A0A535JAA5-F1
#
_entry.id   AF-A0A535JAA5-F1
#
_cell.length_a   1.000
_cell.length_b   1.000
_cell.length_c   1.000
_cell.angle_alpha   90.00
_cell.angle_beta   90.00
_cell.angle_gamma   90.00
#
_symmetry.space_group_name_H-M   'P 1'
#
loop_
_entity.id
_entity.type
_entity.pdbx_description
1 polymer ?
#
loop_
_entity_poly.entity_id
_entity_poly.type
_entity_poly.pdbx_seq_one_letter_code
_entity_poly.pdbx_strand_id
1 'polypeptide(L)'
;MARMRRRWPLWRTALFFAGLATLLAALASPIDGYAAVSFAVHMVQHMLLTVVAAPLLMLGAPVRPLLRGVPAWVRGGVVRPLARARTVRAFAHLVRHPLVAAALYVGGLYAWHLPSLYDAALVDARVHLIEHAWFFFSALIFWSVV
;
A
#
# COMPACT_ATOMS: atom_id res chain seq x y z
N MET A 1 1.70 -24.75 -31.41
CA MET A 1 1.08 -23.60 -30.72
C MET A 1 2.09 -22.94 -29.77
N ALA A 2 2.96 -22.08 -30.30
CA ALA A 2 3.91 -21.33 -29.47
C ALA A 2 3.18 -20.22 -28.73
N ARG A 3 2.86 -20.41 -27.44
CA ARG A 3 2.41 -19.31 -26.58
C ARG A 3 3.54 -18.30 -26.53
N MET A 4 3.40 -17.16 -27.22
CA MET A 4 4.24 -16.00 -27.02
C MET A 4 4.24 -15.67 -25.53
N ARG A 5 5.29 -16.07 -24.80
CA ARG A 5 5.59 -15.55 -23.47
C ARG A 5 5.89 -14.08 -23.66
N ARG A 6 4.87 -13.22 -23.56
CA ARG A 6 5.08 -11.76 -23.49
C ARG A 6 6.13 -11.51 -22.42
N ARG A 7 7.29 -11.00 -22.82
CA ARG A 7 8.39 -10.66 -21.91
C ARG A 7 7.84 -9.65 -20.89
N TRP A 8 8.18 -9.83 -19.63
CA TRP A 8 7.78 -8.90 -18.59
C TRP A 8 8.42 -7.53 -18.88
N PRO A 9 7.65 -6.44 -18.95
CA PRO A 9 8.20 -5.16 -19.33
C PRO A 9 9.10 -4.61 -18.22
N LEU A 10 10.32 -4.20 -18.56
CA LEU A 10 11.32 -3.71 -17.61
C LEU A 10 10.85 -2.46 -16.86
N TRP A 11 10.05 -1.60 -17.48
CA TRP A 11 9.49 -0.42 -16.84
C TRP A 11 8.63 -0.77 -15.61
N ARG A 12 7.89 -1.89 -15.63
CA ARG A 12 7.11 -2.32 -14.46
C ARG A 12 8.01 -2.72 -13.30
N THR A 13 9.13 -3.38 -13.61
CA THR A 13 10.13 -3.73 -12.61
C THR A 13 10.79 -2.48 -12.03
N ALA A 14 11.13 -1.51 -12.88
CA ALA A 14 11.69 -0.23 -12.45
C ALA A 14 10.73 0.54 -11.54
N LEU A 15 9.45 0.66 -11.91
CA LEU A 15 8.43 1.30 -11.07
C LEU A 15 8.24 0.57 -9.73
N PHE A 16 8.26 -0.76 -9.73
CA PHE A 16 8.15 -1.52 -8.48
C PHE A 16 9.33 -1.25 -7.55
N PHE A 17 10.57 -1.30 -8.05
CA PHE A 17 11.74 -1.02 -7.23
C PHE A 17 11.82 0.45 -6.81
N ALA A 18 11.38 1.39 -7.67
CA ALA A 18 11.26 2.80 -7.30
C ALA A 18 10.25 2.98 -6.15
N GLY A 19 9.06 2.39 -6.26
CA GLY A 19 8.05 2.45 -5.20
C GLY A 19 8.51 1.79 -3.90
N LEU A 20 9.24 0.67 -3.99
CA LEU A 20 9.84 0.01 -2.83
C LEU A 20 10.94 0.88 -2.19
N ALA A 21 11.80 1.50 -3.01
CA ALA A 21 12.81 2.43 -2.53
C ALA A 21 12.19 3.65 -1.84
N THR A 22 11.10 4.21 -2.39
CA THR A 22 10.36 5.30 -1.75
C THR A 22 9.75 4.85 -0.42
N LEU A 23 9.15 3.65 -0.36
CA LEU A 23 8.59 3.10 0.87
C LEU A 23 9.66 2.95 1.96
N LEU A 24 10.82 2.40 1.60
CA LEU A 24 11.95 2.26 2.51
C LEU A 24 12.53 3.63 2.91
N ALA A 25 12.59 4.57 1.99
CA ALA A 25 13.03 5.94 2.29
C ALA A 25 12.04 6.70 3.17
N ALA A 26 10.75 6.36 3.15
CA ALA A 26 9.77 6.96 4.06
C ALA A 26 9.86 6.34 5.47
N LEU A 27 10.07 5.02 5.58
CA LEU A 27 9.97 4.29 6.86
C LEU A 27 11.30 4.00 7.57
N ALA A 28 12.43 3.95 6.85
CA ALA A 28 13.72 3.51 7.38
C ALA A 28 14.84 4.53 7.17
N SER A 29 14.49 5.74 6.73
CA SER A 29 15.43 6.84 6.51
C SER A 29 15.55 7.70 7.77
N PRO A 30 16.65 8.47 7.95
CA PRO A 30 16.71 9.56 8.93
C PRO A 30 15.53 10.55 8.83
N ILE A 31 14.79 10.56 7.72
CA ILE A 31 13.50 11.26 7.58
C ILE A 31 12.53 10.87 8.71
N ASP A 32 12.45 9.61 9.12
CA ASP A 32 11.56 9.16 10.21
C ASP A 32 11.96 9.78 11.56
N GLY A 33 13.27 9.94 11.79
CA GLY A 33 13.79 10.66 12.96
C GLY A 33 13.52 12.17 12.93
N TYR A 34 13.58 12.80 11.75
CA TYR A 34 13.25 14.22 11.59
C TYR A 34 11.75 14.51 11.54
N ALA A 35 10.93 13.54 11.13
CA ALA A 35 9.48 13.65 11.12
C ALA A 35 8.92 13.82 12.54
N ALA A 36 9.54 13.18 13.54
CA ALA A 36 9.16 13.33 14.95
C ALA A 36 9.29 14.77 15.48
N VAL A 37 10.14 15.60 14.85
CA VAL A 37 10.44 16.96 15.32
C VAL A 37 9.99 18.07 14.36
N SER A 38 9.53 17.71 13.16
CA SER A 38 9.10 18.67 12.14
C SER A 38 7.82 18.21 11.45
N PHE A 39 6.75 18.98 11.65
CA PHE A 39 5.47 18.76 10.99
C PHE A 39 5.59 18.69 9.45
N ALA A 40 6.43 19.54 8.86
CA ALA A 40 6.62 19.55 7.42
C ALA A 40 7.25 18.23 6.93
N VAL A 41 8.24 17.70 7.65
CA VAL A 41 8.88 16.42 7.30
C VAL A 41 7.91 15.26 7.52
N HIS A 42 7.14 15.29 8.60
CA HIS A 42 6.07 14.31 8.87
C HIS A 42 5.02 14.27 7.75
N MET A 43 4.56 15.42 7.27
CA MET A 43 3.63 15.48 6.13
C MET A 43 4.27 14.97 4.83
N VAL A 44 5.55 15.29 4.58
CA VAL A 44 6.28 14.76 3.43
C VAL A 44 6.36 13.23 3.50
N GLN A 45 6.60 12.65 4.67
CA GLN A 45 6.61 11.20 4.87
C GLN A 45 5.27 10.57 4.49
N HIS A 46 4.14 11.13 4.95
CA HIS A 46 2.81 10.66 4.56
C HIS A 46 2.53 10.82 3.05
N MET A 47 2.99 11.89 2.42
CA MET A 47 2.86 12.08 0.97
C MET A 47 3.70 11.06 0.19
N LEU A 48 4.93 10.77 0.63
CA LEU A 48 5.77 9.75 -0.01
C LEU A 48 5.10 8.38 0.05
N LEU A 49 4.43 8.03 1.14
CA LEU A 49 3.69 6.76 1.25
C LEU A 49 2.48 6.71 0.33
N THR A 50 1.67 7.78 0.34
CA THR A 50 0.33 7.77 -0.26
C THR A 50 0.34 8.10 -1.75
N VAL A 51 1.09 9.12 -2.18
CA VAL A 51 1.04 9.62 -3.57
C VAL A 51 2.25 9.23 -4.42
N VAL A 52 3.30 8.65 -3.82
CA VAL A 52 4.49 8.17 -4.56
C VAL A 52 4.64 6.65 -4.46
N ALA A 53 4.86 6.10 -3.27
CA ALA A 53 5.13 4.67 -3.09
C ALA A 53 3.95 3.80 -3.54
N ALA A 54 2.74 4.06 -3.04
CA ALA A 54 1.55 3.27 -3.37
C ALA A 54 1.25 3.19 -4.88
N PRO A 55 1.18 4.29 -5.66
CA PRO A 55 0.91 4.20 -7.09
C PRO A 55 2.05 3.55 -7.87
N LEU A 56 3.31 3.82 -7.53
CA LEU A 56 4.47 3.17 -8.17
C LEU A 56 4.43 1.64 -7.98
N LEU A 57 4.13 1.19 -6.76
CA LEU A 57 3.96 -0.22 -6.45
C LEU A 57 2.78 -0.82 -7.19
N MET A 58 1.63 -0.13 -7.31
CA MET A 58 0.48 -0.61 -8.08
C MET A 58 0.77 -0.73 -9.58
N LEU A 59 1.43 0.27 -10.18
CA LEU A 59 1.82 0.26 -11.60
C LEU A 59 2.83 -0.85 -11.91
N GLY A 60 3.73 -1.14 -10.97
CA GLY A 60 4.65 -2.27 -11.05
C GLY A 60 3.97 -3.65 -11.12
N ALA A 61 2.68 -3.73 -10.76
CA ALA A 61 1.86 -4.95 -10.76
C ALA A 61 2.52 -6.18 -10.09
N PRO A 62 3.06 -6.04 -8.86
CA PRO A 62 3.91 -7.04 -8.22
C PRO A 62 3.20 -8.36 -7.92
N VAL A 63 1.88 -8.34 -7.81
CA VAL A 63 1.07 -9.52 -7.50
C VAL A 63 1.32 -10.66 -8.49
N ARG A 64 1.47 -10.34 -9.78
CA ARG A 64 1.66 -11.37 -10.84
C ARG A 64 3.00 -12.10 -10.72
N PRO A 65 4.16 -11.43 -10.63
CA PRO A 65 5.45 -12.09 -10.41
C PRO A 65 5.55 -12.73 -9.02
N LEU A 66 5.04 -12.11 -7.96
CA LEU A 66 5.05 -12.69 -6.61
C LEU A 66 4.31 -14.03 -6.58
N LEU A 67 3.10 -14.10 -7.15
CA LEU A 67 2.35 -15.36 -7.27
C LEU A 67 3.03 -16.41 -8.16
N ARG A 68 4.03 -16.06 -8.98
CA ARG A 68 4.83 -17.05 -9.70
C ARG A 68 5.91 -17.68 -8.84
N GLY A 69 6.47 -16.93 -7.88
CA GLY A 69 7.46 -17.40 -6.92
C GLY A 69 6.89 -18.29 -5.82
N VAL A 70 5.58 -18.20 -5.54
CA VAL A 70 4.92 -19.05 -4.53
C VAL A 70 4.86 -20.52 -4.98
N PRO A 71 5.26 -21.49 -4.13
CA PRO A 71 5.20 -22.92 -4.43
C PRO A 71 3.82 -23.39 -4.91
N ALA A 72 3.78 -24.35 -5.83
CA ALA A 72 2.52 -24.83 -6.43
C ALA A 72 1.53 -25.36 -5.38
N TRP A 73 2.00 -26.04 -4.34
CA TRP A 73 1.18 -26.57 -3.26
C TRP A 73 0.55 -25.46 -2.41
N VAL A 74 1.27 -24.37 -2.10
CA VAL A 74 0.71 -23.20 -1.40
C VAL A 74 -0.32 -22.49 -2.28
N ARG A 75 -0.05 -22.34 -3.58
CA ARG A 75 -1.00 -21.72 -4.51
C ARG A 75 -2.30 -22.52 -4.64
N GLY A 76 -2.19 -23.84 -4.69
CA GLY A 76 -3.31 -24.76 -4.82
C GLY A 76 -4.10 -24.95 -3.53
N GLY A 77 -3.40 -25.11 -2.41
CA GLY A 77 -3.98 -25.45 -1.11
C GLY A 77 -4.41 -24.27 -0.25
N VAL A 78 -3.81 -23.09 -0.42
CA VAL A 78 -4.10 -21.92 0.43
C VAL A 78 -4.60 -20.74 -0.39
N VAL A 79 -3.80 -20.28 -1.37
CA VAL A 79 -4.10 -19.02 -2.09
C VAL A 79 -5.39 -19.14 -2.91
N ARG A 80 -5.55 -20.23 -3.68
CA ARG A 80 -6.75 -20.43 -4.51
C ARG A 80 -8.04 -20.61 -3.69
N PRO A 81 -8.08 -21.46 -2.65
CA PRO A 81 -9.27 -21.59 -1.81
C PRO A 81 -9.64 -20.28 -1.13
N LEU A 82 -8.67 -19.57 -0.55
CA LEU A 82 -8.90 -18.28 0.10
C LEU A 82 -9.42 -17.24 -0.89
N ALA A 83 -8.82 -17.13 -2.08
CA ALA A 83 -9.27 -16.20 -3.12
C ALA A 83 -10.66 -16.55 -3.70
N ARG A 84 -11.11 -17.81 -3.55
CA ARG A 84 -12.44 -18.27 -3.98
C ARG A 84 -13.49 -18.17 -2.87
N ALA A 85 -13.08 -18.06 -1.61
CA ALA A 85 -13.98 -17.93 -0.48
C ALA A 85 -14.92 -16.73 -0.69
N ARG A 86 -16.23 -16.95 -0.54
CA ARG A 86 -17.26 -15.94 -0.81
C ARG A 86 -17.03 -14.68 0.02
N THR A 87 -16.66 -14.84 1.29
CA THR A 87 -16.37 -13.75 2.23
C THR A 87 -15.20 -12.90 1.76
N VAL A 88 -14.08 -13.53 1.39
CA VAL A 88 -12.88 -12.85 0.87
C VAL A 88 -13.20 -12.10 -0.41
N ARG A 89 -13.93 -12.72 -1.34
CA ARG A 89 -14.36 -12.05 -2.57
C ARG A 89 -15.29 -10.88 -2.31
N ALA A 90 -16.29 -11.05 -1.45
CA ALA A 90 -17.23 -9.99 -1.10
C ALA A 90 -16.51 -8.81 -0.46
N PHE A 91 -15.60 -9.07 0.49
CA PHE A 91 -14.77 -8.04 1.09
C PHE A 91 -13.88 -7.34 0.05
N ALA A 92 -13.19 -8.09 -0.80
CA ALA A 92 -12.35 -7.52 -1.86
C ALA A 92 -13.16 -6.67 -2.85
N HIS A 93 -14.39 -7.07 -3.17
CA HIS A 93 -15.30 -6.27 -4.00
C HIS A 93 -15.74 -4.99 -3.29
N LEU A 94 -16.06 -5.06 -1.99
CA LEU A 94 -16.46 -3.90 -1.20
C LEU A 94 -15.34 -2.86 -1.11
N VAL A 95 -14.14 -3.27 -0.70
CA VAL A 95 -13.01 -2.31 -0.53
C VAL A 95 -12.53 -1.75 -1.85
N ARG A 96 -12.74 -2.46 -2.97
CA ARG A 96 -12.45 -1.97 -4.32
C ARG A 96 -13.62 -1.21 -4.96
N HIS A 97 -14.69 -0.95 -4.22
CA HIS A 97 -15.70 -0.02 -4.69
C HIS A 97 -15.13 1.40 -4.65
N PRO A 98 -15.18 2.20 -5.74
CA PRO A 98 -14.51 3.51 -5.79
C PRO A 98 -14.87 4.44 -4.64
N LEU A 99 -16.15 4.50 -4.26
CA LEU A 99 -16.59 5.32 -3.13
C LEU A 99 -16.05 4.83 -1.78
N VAL A 100 -15.91 3.51 -1.59
CA VAL A 100 -15.38 2.94 -0.34
C VAL A 100 -13.89 3.19 -0.26
N ALA A 101 -13.16 2.95 -1.36
CA ALA A 101 -11.73 3.23 -1.45
C ALA A 101 -11.44 4.72 -1.19
N ALA A 102 -12.20 5.62 -1.83
CA ALA A 102 -12.09 7.06 -1.61
C ALA A 102 -12.44 7.44 -0.17
N ALA A 103 -13.50 6.87 0.41
CA ALA A 103 -13.87 7.14 1.80
C ALA A 103 -12.81 6.65 2.80
N LEU A 104 -12.21 5.48 2.59
CA LEU A 104 -11.13 4.97 3.45
C LEU A 104 -9.88 5.86 3.38
N TYR A 105 -9.52 6.30 2.16
CA TYR A 105 -8.34 7.15 1.95
C TYR A 105 -8.55 8.57 2.48
N VAL A 106 -9.59 9.26 1.99
CA VAL A 106 -9.89 10.65 2.37
C VAL A 106 -10.39 10.73 3.81
N GLY A 107 -11.31 9.86 4.22
CA GLY A 107 -11.79 9.81 5.59
C GLY A 107 -10.67 9.47 6.58
N GLY A 108 -9.73 8.62 6.18
CA GLY A 108 -8.49 8.38 6.91
C GLY A 108 -7.67 9.63 7.12
N LEU A 109 -7.39 10.38 6.05
CA LEU A 109 -6.69 11.67 6.11
C LEU A 109 -7.35 12.60 7.12
N TYR A 110 -8.67 12.79 7.06
CA TYR A 110 -9.35 13.65 8.04
C TYR A 110 -9.29 13.10 9.47
N ALA A 111 -9.50 11.80 9.66
CA ALA A 111 -9.52 11.18 10.98
C ALA A 111 -8.16 11.32 11.68
N TRP A 112 -7.06 11.02 11.00
CA TRP A 112 -5.71 11.11 11.57
C TRP A 112 -5.25 12.54 11.83
N HIS A 113 -5.86 13.53 11.18
CA HIS A 113 -5.60 14.95 11.45
C HIS A 113 -6.54 15.56 12.50
N LEU A 114 -7.42 14.76 13.12
CA LEU A 114 -8.13 15.19 14.32
C LEU A 114 -7.11 15.39 15.45
N PRO A 115 -7.18 16.49 16.22
CA PRO A 115 -6.18 16.82 17.23
C PRO A 115 -5.87 15.66 18.18
N SER A 116 -6.89 14.93 18.63
CA SER A 116 -6.71 13.80 19.54
C SER A 116 -5.94 12.62 18.96
N LEU A 117 -6.17 12.27 17.69
CA LEU A 117 -5.47 11.17 17.02
C LEU A 117 -4.08 11.60 16.57
N TYR A 118 -3.96 12.84 16.10
CA TYR A 118 -2.69 13.44 15.71
C TYR A 118 -1.73 13.52 16.90
N ASP A 119 -2.18 14.06 18.04
CA ASP A 119 -1.36 14.14 19.25
C ASP A 119 -1.01 12.74 19.78
N ALA A 120 -1.93 11.77 19.68
CA ALA A 120 -1.66 10.39 20.06
C ALA A 120 -0.59 9.74 19.16
N ALA A 121 -0.60 10.01 17.85
CA ALA A 121 0.41 9.52 16.91
C ALA A 121 1.78 10.15 17.17
N LEU A 122 1.84 11.41 17.62
CA LEU A 122 3.11 12.05 17.98
C LEU A 122 3.76 11.47 19.24
N VAL A 123 2.95 11.05 20.21
CA VAL A 123 3.45 10.61 21.53
C VAL A 123 3.66 9.09 21.59
N ASP A 124 2.85 8.30 20.86
CA ASP A 124 2.94 6.82 20.85
C ASP A 124 3.34 6.28 19.47
N ALA A 125 4.54 5.71 19.39
CA ALA A 125 5.08 5.09 18.18
C ALA A 125 4.19 3.97 17.60
N ARG A 126 3.40 3.28 18.42
CA ARG A 126 2.46 2.25 17.97
C ARG A 126 1.29 2.88 17.23
N VAL A 127 0.78 4.00 17.73
CA VAL A 127 -0.29 4.76 17.09
C VAL A 127 0.22 5.34 15.76
N HIS A 128 1.43 5.89 15.76
CA HIS A 128 2.09 6.35 14.53
C HIS A 128 2.28 5.23 13.49
N LEU A 129 2.63 4.01 13.92
CA LEU A 129 2.72 2.87 13.02
C LEU A 129 1.35 2.48 12.42
N ILE A 130 0.28 2.55 13.23
CA ILE A 130 -1.08 2.28 12.78
C ILE A 130 -1.53 3.35 11.78
N GLU A 131 -1.21 4.63 12.02
CA GLU A 131 -1.44 5.73 11.09
C GLU A 131 -0.75 5.48 9.74
N HIS A 132 0.55 5.18 9.76
CA HIS A 132 1.31 4.87 8.54
C HIS A 132 0.74 3.67 7.78
N ALA A 133 0.38 2.60 8.51
CA ALA A 133 -0.26 1.44 7.91
C ALA A 133 -1.60 1.82 7.27
N TRP A 134 -2.42 2.63 7.96
CA TRP A 134 -3.69 3.11 7.43
C TRP A 134 -3.47 3.90 6.14
N PHE A 135 -2.57 4.89 6.12
CA PHE A 135 -2.28 5.69 4.94
C PHE A 135 -1.77 4.84 3.78
N PHE A 136 -0.80 3.97 4.03
CA PHE A 136 -0.24 3.14 2.97
C PHE A 136 -1.26 2.16 2.40
N PHE A 137 -2.00 1.43 3.23
CA PHE A 137 -2.97 0.44 2.74
C PHE A 137 -4.20 1.07 2.10
N SER A 138 -4.73 2.15 2.67
CA SER A 138 -5.85 2.89 2.05
C SER A 138 -5.44 3.50 0.71
N ALA A 139 -4.21 4.02 0.58
CA ALA A 139 -3.68 4.48 -0.69
C ALA A 139 -3.53 3.34 -1.71
N LEU A 140 -2.99 2.16 -1.33
CA LEU A 140 -2.93 1.01 -2.24
C LEU A 140 -4.32 0.59 -2.73
N ILE A 141 -5.33 0.63 -1.86
CA ILE A 141 -6.72 0.33 -2.23
C ILE A 141 -7.25 1.40 -3.21
N PHE A 142 -7.06 2.69 -2.90
CA PHE A 142 -7.47 3.81 -3.74
C PHE A 142 -6.82 3.77 -5.13
N TRP A 143 -5.50 3.64 -5.22
CA TRP A 143 -4.78 3.53 -6.49
C TRP A 143 -5.05 2.23 -7.25
N SER A 144 -5.73 1.25 -6.65
CA SER A 144 -6.16 0.04 -7.36
C SER A 144 -7.48 0.20 -8.12
N VAL A 145 -8.25 1.25 -7.81
CA VAL A 145 -9.57 1.53 -8.40
C VAL A 145 -9.59 2.77 -9.30
N VAL A 146 -8.56 3.61 -9.20
CA VAL A 146 -8.26 4.73 -10.11
C VAL A 146 -7.53 4.18 -11.34
#